data_AF-M5UXG7-F1
#
_entry.id   AF-M5UXG7-F1
#
_cell.length_a   1.000
_cell.length_b   1.000
_cell.length_c   1.000
_cell.angle_alpha   90.00
_cell.angle_beta   90.00
_cell.angle_gamma   90.00
#
_symmetry.space_group_name_H-M   'P 1'
#
loop_
_entity.id
_entity.type
_entity.pdbx_description
1 polymer ?
#
loop_
_entity_poly.entity_id
_entity_poly.type
_entity_poly.pdbx_seq_one_letter_code
_entity_poly.pdbx_strand_id
1 'polypeptide(L)'
;MKKTLQYLKEKKRNNEKISVLTSYDFLTTQILEEANIDMIILGDSVGTNALGYQNETEVTLDDMIHHTKAVCRAKKNVFLVVDLPYKTYKTPKEAVENAKKLIDIGADAVKFEGIQENILYELKKNELNVMCHIGLNPQHDQERMNQGKIAKGKLFSEATELLKGAKLLEKAGADLIILEKIPGKISKIITENINMPTIGIGAGKHCDGQVLIIYDLLGMNKQNFKHSPAYINIRKIIKDTINKYKFEIDEGLFPNETQTNIIKDSEYDLIRDWCSKNKFVL
;
A
#
# COMPACT_ATOMS: atom_id res chain seq x y z
N MET A 1 -16.86 12.73 -1.07
CA MET A 1 -17.02 12.74 -2.54
C MET A 1 -16.16 11.62 -3.09
N LYS A 2 -16.73 10.72 -3.89
CA LYS A 2 -15.97 9.62 -4.49
C LYS A 2 -14.89 10.17 -5.41
N LYS A 3 -13.64 9.79 -5.16
CA LYS A 3 -12.46 10.15 -5.94
C LYS A 3 -12.39 9.21 -7.13
N THR A 4 -12.47 9.78 -8.33
CA THR A 4 -12.45 9.06 -9.61
C THR A 4 -11.15 9.32 -10.34
N LEU A 5 -10.91 8.62 -11.44
CA LEU A 5 -9.79 8.95 -12.32
C LEU A 5 -9.86 10.40 -12.83
N GLN A 6 -11.08 10.88 -13.13
CA GLN A 6 -11.29 12.26 -13.56
C GLN A 6 -10.87 13.26 -12.48
N TYR A 7 -11.22 12.99 -11.21
CA TYR A 7 -10.77 13.80 -10.07
C TYR A 7 -9.23 13.90 -10.02
N LEU A 8 -8.52 12.79 -10.19
CA LEU A 8 -7.04 12.80 -10.21
C LEU A 8 -6.47 13.60 -11.40
N LYS A 9 -7.09 13.48 -12.59
CA LYS A 9 -6.71 14.26 -13.79
C LYS A 9 -7.01 15.76 -13.61
N GLU A 10 -8.05 16.12 -12.85
CA GLU A 10 -8.37 17.51 -12.50
C GLU A 10 -7.36 18.09 -11.52
N LYS A 11 -6.94 17.34 -10.50
CA LYS A 11 -5.86 17.79 -9.59
C LYS A 11 -4.58 18.15 -10.34
N LYS A 12 -4.13 17.30 -11.27
CA LYS A 12 -2.99 17.65 -12.15
C LYS A 12 -3.24 18.95 -12.92
N ARG A 13 -4.38 19.08 -13.60
CA ARG A 13 -4.74 20.28 -14.39
C ARG A 13 -4.75 21.55 -13.53
N ASN A 14 -5.15 21.45 -12.28
CA ASN A 14 -5.20 22.54 -11.32
C ASN A 14 -3.88 22.75 -10.56
N ASN A 15 -2.83 21.98 -10.86
CA ASN A 15 -1.56 21.97 -10.12
C ASN A 15 -1.70 21.60 -8.63
N GLU A 16 -2.73 20.85 -8.26
CA GLU A 16 -2.94 20.33 -6.91
C GLU A 16 -2.26 18.97 -6.76
N LYS A 17 -1.56 18.75 -5.64
CA LYS A 17 -0.85 17.48 -5.42
C LYS A 17 -1.80 16.34 -5.06
N ILE A 18 -1.54 15.18 -5.63
CA ILE A 18 -2.24 13.93 -5.32
C ILE A 18 -1.52 13.24 -4.15
N SER A 19 -2.22 13.08 -3.03
CA SER A 19 -1.77 12.35 -1.86
C SER A 19 -2.02 10.86 -2.01
N VAL A 20 -0.98 10.03 -1.90
CA VAL A 20 -1.07 8.59 -2.09
C VAL A 20 -0.38 7.86 -0.96
N LEU A 21 -1.01 6.83 -0.42
CA LEU A 21 -0.41 5.92 0.56
C LEU A 21 -0.75 4.48 0.24
N THR A 22 0.10 3.54 0.65
CA THR A 22 -0.29 2.14 0.59
C THR A 22 -1.27 1.78 1.70
N SER A 23 -2.07 0.74 1.47
CA SER A 23 -2.90 0.13 2.51
C SER A 23 -3.10 -1.35 2.21
N TYR A 24 -3.14 -2.16 3.26
CA TYR A 24 -3.17 -3.62 3.15
C TYR A 24 -4.37 -4.23 3.88
N ASP A 25 -5.06 -3.47 4.72
CA ASP A 25 -6.06 -3.99 5.63
C ASP A 25 -7.23 -3.02 5.84
N PHE A 26 -8.25 -3.52 6.52
CA PHE A 26 -9.49 -2.80 6.79
C PHE A 26 -9.28 -1.56 7.66
N LEU A 27 -8.60 -1.68 8.80
CA LEU A 27 -8.48 -0.58 9.78
C LEU A 27 -7.62 0.55 9.25
N THR A 28 -6.49 0.20 8.63
CA THR A 28 -5.62 1.19 7.98
C THR A 28 -6.40 1.93 6.90
N THR A 29 -7.18 1.24 6.07
CA THR A 29 -8.00 1.87 5.03
C THR A 29 -9.05 2.83 5.61
N GLN A 30 -9.70 2.48 6.73
CA GLN A 30 -10.65 3.40 7.40
C GLN A 30 -9.97 4.70 7.82
N ILE A 31 -8.80 4.61 8.43
CA ILE A 31 -8.03 5.79 8.87
C ILE A 31 -7.64 6.66 7.66
N LEU A 32 -7.23 6.04 6.54
CA LEU A 32 -6.86 6.79 5.33
C LEU A 32 -8.07 7.47 4.65
N GLU A 33 -9.26 6.86 4.71
CA GLU A 33 -10.52 7.48 4.27
C GLU A 33 -10.89 8.68 5.14
N GLU A 34 -10.77 8.55 6.47
CA GLU A 34 -11.02 9.65 7.42
C GLU A 34 -10.04 10.80 7.24
N ALA A 35 -8.77 10.49 6.95
CA ALA A 35 -7.74 11.47 6.60
C ALA A 35 -7.92 12.07 5.19
N ASN A 36 -8.92 11.63 4.43
CA ASN A 36 -9.26 12.10 3.09
C ASN A 36 -8.11 11.95 2.06
N ILE A 37 -7.28 10.91 2.16
CA ILE A 37 -6.22 10.59 1.18
C ILE A 37 -6.79 10.43 -0.23
N ASP A 38 -6.09 10.95 -1.24
CA ASP A 38 -6.63 10.98 -2.61
C ASP A 38 -6.72 9.60 -3.25
N MET A 39 -5.70 8.78 -3.03
CA MET A 39 -5.57 7.45 -3.63
C MET A 39 -4.86 6.48 -2.68
N ILE A 40 -5.31 5.23 -2.69
CA ILE A 40 -4.63 4.11 -2.03
C ILE A 40 -4.05 3.20 -3.09
N ILE A 41 -2.84 2.70 -2.83
CA ILE A 41 -2.25 1.61 -3.60
C ILE A 41 -2.15 0.37 -2.71
N LEU A 42 -2.94 -0.65 -3.02
CA LEU A 42 -2.67 -1.99 -2.50
C LEU A 42 -1.60 -2.62 -3.40
N GLY A 43 -0.34 -2.42 -3.00
CA GLY A 43 0.81 -2.90 -3.76
C GLY A 43 1.34 -4.24 -3.27
N ASP A 44 2.08 -4.95 -4.12
CA ASP A 44 2.82 -6.17 -3.79
C ASP A 44 3.87 -5.98 -2.67
N SER A 45 4.22 -4.74 -2.35
CA SER A 45 4.87 -4.36 -1.09
C SER A 45 4.23 -4.98 0.17
N VAL A 46 2.96 -5.43 0.10
CA VAL A 46 2.30 -6.24 1.14
C VAL A 46 3.12 -7.47 1.54
N GLY A 47 3.82 -8.09 0.58
CA GLY A 47 4.67 -9.26 0.81
C GLY A 47 5.75 -8.96 1.85
N THR A 48 6.55 -7.93 1.60
CA THR A 48 7.68 -7.56 2.48
C THR A 48 7.24 -6.83 3.75
N ASN A 49 6.10 -6.15 3.72
CA ASN A 49 5.65 -5.27 4.81
C ASN A 49 4.64 -5.90 5.76
N ALA A 50 3.81 -6.83 5.29
CA ALA A 50 2.73 -7.44 6.09
C ALA A 50 2.85 -8.97 6.18
N LEU A 51 3.30 -9.64 5.12
CA LEU A 51 3.37 -11.11 5.06
C LEU A 51 4.74 -11.68 5.46
N GLY A 52 5.78 -10.84 5.49
CA GLY A 52 7.14 -11.26 5.87
C GLY A 52 7.90 -12.01 4.78
N TYR A 53 7.50 -11.87 3.52
CA TYR A 53 8.23 -12.40 2.37
C TYR A 53 9.57 -11.68 2.21
N GLN A 54 10.54 -12.35 1.56
CA GLN A 54 11.86 -11.78 1.34
C GLN A 54 11.80 -10.65 0.31
N ASN A 55 10.95 -10.78 -0.70
CA ASN A 55 10.74 -9.77 -1.72
C ASN A 55 9.36 -9.86 -2.39
N GLU A 56 9.04 -8.86 -3.22
CA GLU A 56 7.76 -8.68 -3.90
C GLU A 56 7.45 -9.81 -4.91
N THR A 57 8.45 -10.58 -5.35
CA THR A 57 8.25 -11.65 -6.34
C THR A 57 7.60 -12.91 -5.76
N GLU A 58 7.49 -13.00 -4.44
CA GLU A 58 6.80 -14.09 -3.73
C GLU A 58 5.28 -13.86 -3.64
N VAL A 59 4.81 -12.62 -3.86
CA VAL A 59 3.39 -12.30 -3.76
C VAL A 59 2.60 -12.97 -4.88
N THR A 60 1.53 -13.64 -4.50
CA THR A 60 0.62 -14.34 -5.41
C THR A 60 -0.61 -13.50 -5.73
N LEU A 61 -1.35 -13.90 -6.76
CA LEU A 61 -2.65 -13.29 -7.04
C LEU A 61 -3.65 -13.49 -5.88
N ASP A 62 -3.58 -14.62 -5.18
CA ASP A 62 -4.49 -14.93 -4.08
C ASP A 62 -4.24 -14.02 -2.86
N ASP A 63 -2.98 -13.68 -2.59
CA ASP A 63 -2.63 -12.66 -1.59
C ASP A 63 -3.27 -11.31 -1.95
N MET A 64 -3.10 -10.88 -3.20
CA MET A 64 -3.68 -9.63 -3.68
C MET A 64 -5.20 -9.66 -3.62
N ILE A 65 -5.85 -10.75 -3.99
CA ILE A 65 -7.31 -10.93 -3.88
C ILE A 65 -7.76 -10.85 -2.42
N HIS A 66 -7.07 -11.51 -1.49
CA HIS A 66 -7.39 -11.49 -0.07
C HIS A 66 -7.34 -10.06 0.49
N HIS A 67 -6.22 -9.36 0.27
CA HIS A 67 -6.04 -8.00 0.77
C HIS A 67 -6.96 -7.00 0.05
N THR A 68 -7.27 -7.19 -1.24
CA THR A 68 -8.24 -6.33 -1.95
C THR A 68 -9.60 -6.42 -1.29
N LYS A 69 -10.07 -7.64 -0.93
CA LYS A 69 -11.33 -7.81 -0.20
C LYS A 69 -11.31 -7.09 1.15
N ALA A 70 -10.19 -7.10 1.87
CA ALA A 70 -10.06 -6.41 3.15
C ALA A 70 -10.12 -4.88 3.02
N VAL A 71 -9.37 -4.31 2.08
CA VAL A 71 -9.36 -2.87 1.77
C VAL A 71 -10.73 -2.42 1.27
N CYS A 72 -11.34 -3.15 0.34
CA CYS A 72 -12.65 -2.79 -0.22
C CYS A 72 -13.78 -2.75 0.81
N ARG A 73 -13.70 -3.51 1.91
CA ARG A 73 -14.69 -3.43 3.01
C ARG A 73 -14.68 -2.07 3.72
N ALA A 74 -13.55 -1.37 3.75
CA ALA A 74 -13.40 -0.06 4.37
C ALA A 74 -13.50 1.10 3.38
N LYS A 75 -13.15 0.86 2.11
CA LYS A 75 -13.20 1.85 1.02
C LYS A 75 -14.60 2.44 0.85
N LYS A 76 -14.68 3.77 0.81
CA LYS A 76 -15.89 4.55 0.55
C LYS A 76 -15.69 5.54 -0.60
N ASN A 77 -14.69 6.42 -0.48
CA ASN A 77 -14.46 7.52 -1.41
C ASN A 77 -13.09 7.47 -2.08
N VAL A 78 -12.07 6.86 -1.48
CA VAL A 78 -10.71 6.87 -2.03
C VAL A 78 -10.62 6.11 -3.35
N PHE A 79 -9.75 6.55 -4.25
CA PHE A 79 -9.44 5.83 -5.49
C PHE A 79 -8.48 4.68 -5.15
N LEU A 80 -8.83 3.44 -5.48
CA LEU A 80 -8.02 2.25 -5.17
C LEU A 80 -7.33 1.72 -6.42
N VAL A 81 -6.00 1.66 -6.37
CA VAL A 81 -5.17 0.96 -7.34
C VAL A 81 -4.66 -0.33 -6.70
N VAL A 82 -4.72 -1.44 -7.43
CA VAL A 82 -4.21 -2.74 -6.95
C VAL A 82 -3.16 -3.29 -7.91
N ASP A 83 -2.07 -3.84 -7.38
CA ASP A 83 -1.05 -4.46 -8.20
C ASP A 83 -1.50 -5.77 -8.83
N LEU A 84 -1.13 -5.94 -10.09
CA LEU A 84 -0.90 -7.24 -10.68
C LEU A 84 0.46 -7.73 -10.15
N PRO A 85 0.49 -8.78 -9.31
CA PRO A 85 1.74 -9.24 -8.72
C PRO A 85 2.59 -9.97 -9.76
N TYR A 86 3.85 -10.22 -9.41
CA TYR A 86 4.82 -10.83 -10.31
C TYR A 86 4.27 -12.12 -10.97
N LYS A 87 4.62 -12.33 -12.25
CA LYS A 87 4.18 -13.47 -13.07
C LYS A 87 2.67 -13.58 -13.37
N THR A 88 1.84 -12.60 -13.00
CA THR A 88 0.38 -12.63 -13.29
C THR A 88 -0.05 -11.83 -14.52
N TYR A 89 0.91 -11.33 -15.28
CA TYR A 89 0.68 -10.52 -16.48
C TYR A 89 1.75 -10.80 -17.54
N LYS A 90 2.17 -12.06 -17.69
CA LYS A 90 3.20 -12.46 -18.69
C LYS A 90 2.68 -12.37 -20.11
N THR A 91 1.37 -12.53 -20.29
CA THR A 91 0.70 -12.38 -21.57
C THR A 91 -0.44 -11.36 -21.46
N PRO A 92 -0.80 -10.67 -22.54
CA PRO A 92 -1.90 -9.70 -22.50
C PRO A 92 -3.23 -10.31 -22.04
N LYS A 93 -3.52 -11.56 -22.46
CA LYS A 93 -4.71 -12.29 -22.04
C LYS A 93 -4.73 -12.54 -20.53
N GLU A 94 -3.63 -13.08 -19.99
CA GLU A 94 -3.48 -13.35 -18.56
C GLU A 94 -3.62 -12.06 -17.72
N ALA A 95 -3.01 -10.96 -18.19
CA ALA A 95 -3.11 -9.66 -17.53
C ALA A 95 -4.56 -9.18 -17.40
N VAL A 96 -5.35 -9.29 -18.48
CA VAL A 96 -6.78 -8.93 -18.45
C VAL A 96 -7.59 -9.83 -17.52
N GLU A 97 -7.40 -11.15 -17.59
CA GLU A 97 -8.12 -12.10 -16.75
C GLU A 97 -7.87 -11.85 -15.26
N ASN A 98 -6.62 -11.58 -14.89
CA ASN A 98 -6.25 -11.31 -13.50
C ASN A 98 -6.65 -9.89 -13.05
N ALA A 99 -6.57 -8.89 -13.94
CA ALA A 99 -7.05 -7.55 -13.64
C ALA A 99 -8.55 -7.53 -13.36
N LYS A 100 -9.36 -8.22 -14.18
CA LYS A 100 -10.81 -8.32 -13.98
C LYS A 100 -11.17 -8.87 -12.60
N LYS A 101 -10.47 -9.90 -12.11
CA LYS A 101 -10.68 -10.43 -10.75
C LYS A 101 -10.52 -9.36 -9.67
N LEU A 102 -9.53 -8.48 -9.79
CA LEU A 102 -9.27 -7.41 -8.81
C LEU A 102 -10.30 -6.27 -8.94
N ILE A 103 -10.67 -5.91 -10.17
CA ILE A 103 -11.70 -4.90 -10.45
C ILE A 103 -13.07 -5.37 -9.95
N ASP A 104 -13.43 -6.63 -10.16
CA ASP A 104 -14.70 -7.22 -9.71
C ASP A 104 -14.85 -7.20 -8.18
N ILE A 105 -13.73 -7.20 -7.43
CA ILE A 105 -13.73 -7.04 -5.96
C ILE A 105 -13.92 -5.58 -5.53
N GLY A 106 -13.54 -4.62 -6.38
CA GLY A 106 -13.72 -3.18 -6.12
C GLY A 106 -12.47 -2.32 -6.30
N ALA A 107 -11.40 -2.83 -6.94
CA ALA A 107 -10.32 -1.97 -7.41
C ALA A 107 -10.86 -0.99 -8.48
N ASP A 108 -10.44 0.27 -8.44
CA ASP A 108 -10.81 1.27 -9.46
C ASP A 108 -9.83 1.25 -10.65
N ALA A 109 -8.62 0.73 -10.44
CA ALA A 109 -7.56 0.57 -11.43
C ALA A 109 -6.58 -0.55 -11.03
N VAL A 110 -5.83 -1.05 -12.01
CA VAL A 110 -4.73 -2.00 -11.78
C VAL A 110 -3.37 -1.37 -12.07
N LYS A 111 -2.31 -1.85 -11.41
CA LYS A 111 -0.92 -1.45 -11.66
C LYS A 111 -0.05 -2.63 -12.07
N PHE A 112 0.87 -2.41 -13.01
CA PHE A 112 1.91 -3.37 -13.38
C PHE A 112 3.25 -2.67 -13.63
N GLU A 113 4.34 -3.44 -13.65
CA GLU A 113 5.70 -2.92 -13.75
C GLU A 113 6.32 -3.04 -15.16
N GLY A 114 7.14 -2.04 -15.49
CA GLY A 114 7.90 -1.99 -16.73
C GLY A 114 7.18 -1.31 -17.89
N ILE A 115 7.93 -1.12 -18.98
CA ILE A 115 7.42 -0.53 -20.23
C ILE A 115 6.83 -1.66 -21.08
N GLN A 116 5.60 -2.11 -20.76
CA GLN A 116 4.93 -3.22 -21.43
C GLN A 116 3.71 -2.75 -22.25
N GLU A 117 3.98 -2.24 -23.45
CA GLU A 117 2.96 -1.67 -24.35
C GLU A 117 1.87 -2.68 -24.74
N ASN A 118 2.25 -3.92 -25.03
CA ASN A 118 1.30 -4.97 -25.42
C ASN A 118 0.32 -5.34 -24.29
N ILE A 119 0.81 -5.38 -23.04
CA ILE A 119 -0.03 -5.61 -21.86
C ILE A 119 -0.99 -4.44 -21.67
N LEU A 120 -0.45 -3.21 -21.70
CA LEU A 120 -1.25 -1.99 -21.54
C LEU A 120 -2.35 -1.90 -22.59
N TYR A 121 -2.01 -2.10 -23.86
CA TYR A 121 -2.96 -2.01 -24.97
C TYR A 121 -4.16 -2.94 -24.75
N GLU A 122 -3.92 -4.20 -24.36
CA GLU A 122 -5.01 -5.17 -24.16
C GLU A 122 -5.85 -4.86 -22.92
N LEU A 123 -5.24 -4.37 -21.83
CA LEU A 123 -5.97 -3.88 -20.66
C LEU A 123 -6.86 -2.69 -21.01
N LYS A 124 -6.35 -1.71 -21.78
CA LYS A 124 -7.11 -0.54 -22.22
C LYS A 124 -8.22 -0.88 -23.20
N LYS A 125 -7.99 -1.83 -24.12
CA LYS A 125 -9.03 -2.37 -25.02
C LYS A 125 -10.19 -3.02 -24.27
N ASN A 126 -9.93 -3.54 -23.07
CA ASN A 126 -10.95 -4.06 -22.16
C ASN A 126 -11.51 -2.99 -21.20
N GLU A 127 -11.31 -1.70 -21.49
CA GLU A 127 -11.84 -0.55 -20.73
C GLU A 127 -11.38 -0.49 -19.26
N LEU A 128 -10.25 -1.13 -18.94
CA LEU A 128 -9.70 -1.11 -17.59
C LEU A 128 -8.87 0.16 -17.36
N ASN A 129 -8.97 0.75 -16.17
CA ASN A 129 -8.06 1.83 -15.77
C ASN A 129 -6.71 1.24 -15.37
N VAL A 130 -5.63 1.84 -15.86
CA VAL A 130 -4.28 1.29 -15.68
C VAL A 130 -3.30 2.35 -15.21
N MET A 131 -2.61 2.04 -14.11
CA MET A 131 -1.43 2.75 -13.67
C MET A 131 -0.18 1.97 -14.09
N CYS A 132 0.71 2.59 -14.88
CA CYS A 132 1.99 1.98 -15.19
C CYS A 132 3.03 2.30 -14.11
N HIS A 133 4.08 1.49 -14.00
CA HIS A 133 5.20 1.74 -13.08
C HIS A 133 6.53 1.66 -13.83
N ILE A 134 7.28 2.77 -13.88
CA ILE A 134 8.63 2.81 -14.45
C ILE A 134 9.64 3.43 -13.47
N GLY A 135 10.93 3.12 -13.69
CA GLY A 135 12.00 3.48 -12.76
C GLY A 135 12.62 2.21 -12.18
N LEU A 136 12.83 2.19 -10.87
CA LEU A 136 13.10 0.93 -10.18
C LEU A 136 11.79 0.13 -10.12
N ASN A 137 11.82 -1.09 -10.64
CA ASN A 137 10.70 -2.01 -10.70
C ASN A 137 11.03 -3.22 -9.81
N PRO A 138 10.59 -3.25 -8.53
CA PRO A 138 10.91 -4.33 -7.60
C PRO A 138 10.66 -5.74 -8.17
N GLN A 139 9.62 -5.97 -8.97
CA GLN A 139 9.35 -7.28 -9.54
C GLN A 139 10.39 -7.75 -10.57
N HIS A 140 11.17 -6.84 -11.15
CA HIS A 140 12.11 -7.10 -12.24
C HIS A 140 13.57 -6.73 -11.93
N ASP A 141 13.80 -5.94 -10.87
CA ASP A 141 15.12 -5.39 -10.53
C ASP A 141 15.75 -6.00 -9.26
N GLN A 142 15.31 -7.18 -8.82
CA GLN A 142 15.81 -7.84 -7.60
C GLN A 142 17.35 -7.95 -7.58
N GLU A 143 17.98 -8.37 -8.69
CA GLU A 143 19.44 -8.42 -8.79
C GLU A 143 20.09 -7.04 -8.60
N ARG A 144 19.49 -6.00 -9.18
CA ARG A 144 19.96 -4.61 -9.08
C ARG A 144 19.84 -4.10 -7.63
N MET A 145 18.74 -4.43 -6.95
CA MET A 145 18.50 -4.10 -5.56
C MET A 145 19.50 -4.79 -4.62
N ASN A 146 19.76 -6.09 -4.84
CA ASN A 146 20.76 -6.87 -4.09
C ASN A 146 22.19 -6.31 -4.25
N GLN A 147 22.49 -5.68 -5.39
CA GLN A 147 23.76 -4.96 -5.61
C GLN A 147 23.78 -3.52 -5.02
N GLY A 148 22.72 -3.10 -4.31
CA GLY A 148 22.59 -1.75 -3.76
C GLY A 148 22.32 -0.65 -4.78
N LYS A 149 22.05 -0.99 -6.05
CA LYS A 149 21.86 -0.02 -7.15
C LYS A 149 20.40 0.44 -7.26
N ILE A 150 19.86 0.96 -6.17
CA ILE A 150 18.42 1.24 -6.00
C ILE A 150 17.87 2.47 -6.77
N ALA A 151 18.58 3.04 -7.73
CA ALA A 151 18.09 4.18 -8.52
C ALA A 151 18.41 4.03 -10.00
N LYS A 152 17.46 4.38 -10.88
CA LYS A 152 17.60 4.36 -12.36
C LYS A 152 17.58 5.77 -12.93
N GLY A 153 18.07 5.95 -14.17
CA GLY A 153 18.02 7.24 -14.87
C GLY A 153 19.17 8.16 -14.52
N LYS A 154 20.28 7.62 -13.98
CA LYS A 154 21.50 8.38 -13.68
C LYS A 154 22.39 8.54 -14.91
N LEU A 155 22.28 7.60 -15.85
CA LEU A 155 22.99 7.62 -17.13
C LEU A 155 22.07 8.14 -18.24
N PHE A 156 22.65 8.74 -19.27
CA PHE A 156 21.91 9.26 -20.42
C PHE A 156 21.02 8.18 -21.08
N SER A 157 21.55 6.95 -21.23
CA SER A 157 20.80 5.81 -21.77
C SER A 157 19.56 5.48 -20.93
N GLU A 158 19.73 5.26 -19.61
CA GLU A 158 18.61 4.97 -18.71
C GLU A 158 17.58 6.12 -18.67
N ALA A 159 18.05 7.37 -18.63
CA ALA A 159 17.17 8.54 -18.58
C ALA A 159 16.35 8.69 -19.86
N THR A 160 16.97 8.49 -21.02
CA THR A 160 16.27 8.56 -22.32
C THR A 160 15.31 7.39 -22.53
N GLU A 161 15.63 6.20 -22.03
CA GLU A 161 14.71 5.06 -22.00
C GLU A 161 13.45 5.38 -21.18
N LEU A 162 13.60 5.93 -19.98
CA LEU A 162 12.46 6.34 -19.14
C LEU A 162 11.60 7.41 -19.81
N LEU A 163 12.21 8.41 -20.45
CA LEU A 163 11.49 9.46 -21.17
C LEU A 163 10.69 8.91 -22.35
N LYS A 164 11.30 8.04 -23.16
CA LYS A 164 10.63 7.38 -24.29
C LYS A 164 9.52 6.45 -23.80
N GLY A 165 9.79 5.68 -22.75
CA GLY A 165 8.84 4.78 -22.11
C GLY A 165 7.61 5.51 -21.60
N ALA A 166 7.78 6.64 -20.89
CA ALA A 166 6.65 7.44 -20.40
C ALA A 166 5.74 7.92 -21.54
N LYS A 167 6.32 8.44 -22.64
CA LYS A 167 5.54 8.85 -23.82
C LYS A 167 4.87 7.68 -24.53
N LEU A 168 5.55 6.53 -24.61
CA LEU A 168 4.99 5.32 -25.20
C LEU A 168 3.77 4.85 -24.42
N LEU A 169 3.89 4.75 -23.09
CA LEU A 169 2.80 4.33 -22.21
C LEU A 169 1.63 5.32 -22.23
N GLU A 170 1.90 6.63 -22.25
CA GLU A 170 0.85 7.63 -22.46
C GLU A 170 0.12 7.41 -23.78
N LYS A 171 0.85 7.26 -24.88
CA LYS A 171 0.27 7.05 -26.22
C LYS A 171 -0.57 5.77 -26.29
N ALA A 172 -0.15 4.73 -25.58
CA ALA A 172 -0.87 3.46 -25.46
C ALA A 172 -2.09 3.55 -24.51
N GLY A 173 -2.30 4.68 -23.82
CA GLY A 173 -3.50 4.96 -23.07
C GLY A 173 -3.40 4.73 -21.56
N ALA A 174 -2.20 4.71 -20.98
CA ALA A 174 -2.03 4.68 -19.53
C ALA A 174 -2.74 5.87 -18.86
N ASP A 175 -3.40 5.60 -17.74
CA ASP A 175 -4.20 6.61 -17.04
C ASP A 175 -3.41 7.37 -15.97
N LEU A 176 -2.44 6.68 -15.36
CA LEU A 176 -1.58 7.14 -14.29
C LEU A 176 -0.19 6.49 -14.46
N ILE A 177 0.85 7.08 -13.88
CA ILE A 177 2.18 6.46 -13.86
C ILE A 177 2.92 6.68 -12.53
N ILE A 178 3.52 5.63 -11.99
CA ILE A 178 4.51 5.73 -10.92
C ILE A 178 5.89 5.93 -11.52
N LEU A 179 6.63 6.88 -10.93
CA LEU A 179 8.04 7.10 -11.15
C LEU A 179 8.78 6.76 -9.85
N GLU A 180 9.49 5.63 -9.83
CA GLU A 180 10.19 5.15 -8.64
C GLU A 180 11.70 5.31 -8.74
N LYS A 181 12.30 5.94 -7.72
CA LYS A 181 13.76 6.05 -7.53
C LYS A 181 14.53 6.56 -8.76
N ILE A 182 13.98 7.58 -9.42
CA ILE A 182 14.67 8.29 -10.51
C ILE A 182 15.11 9.69 -10.06
N PRO A 183 16.15 10.30 -10.66
CA PRO A 183 16.53 11.67 -10.32
C PRO A 183 15.39 12.66 -10.52
N GLY A 184 15.21 13.59 -9.58
CA GLY A 184 14.11 14.57 -9.63
C GLY A 184 14.10 15.48 -10.87
N LYS A 185 15.26 15.68 -11.51
CA LYS A 185 15.32 16.40 -12.80
C LYS A 185 14.68 15.58 -13.93
N ILE A 186 14.80 14.26 -13.91
CA ILE A 186 14.21 13.38 -14.93
C ILE A 186 12.70 13.27 -14.72
N SER A 187 12.24 13.09 -13.47
CA SER A 187 10.80 13.05 -13.19
C SER A 187 10.11 14.37 -13.52
N LYS A 188 10.79 15.52 -13.33
CA LYS A 188 10.30 16.83 -13.78
C LYS A 188 10.06 16.84 -15.29
N ILE A 189 11.06 16.45 -16.09
CA ILE A 189 10.95 16.42 -17.55
C ILE A 189 9.79 15.50 -17.97
N ILE A 190 9.69 14.29 -17.37
CA ILE A 190 8.57 13.37 -17.66
C ILE A 190 7.22 14.05 -17.35
N THR A 191 7.08 14.59 -16.14
CA THR A 191 5.80 15.17 -15.67
C THR A 191 5.33 16.34 -16.52
N GLU A 192 6.25 17.19 -16.99
CA GLU A 192 5.96 18.34 -17.85
C GLU A 192 5.64 17.96 -19.30
N ASN A 193 5.93 16.73 -19.73
CA ASN A 193 5.81 16.29 -21.12
C ASN A 193 4.75 15.21 -21.36
N ILE A 194 3.98 14.84 -20.33
CA ILE A 194 2.86 13.91 -20.42
C ILE A 194 1.64 14.49 -19.68
N ASN A 195 0.45 14.19 -20.19
CA ASN A 195 -0.84 14.63 -19.67
C ASN A 195 -1.37 13.73 -18.56
N MET A 196 -0.95 12.47 -18.49
CA MET A 196 -1.33 11.59 -17.38
C MET A 196 -0.66 12.03 -16.05
N PRO A 197 -1.36 11.93 -14.90
CA PRO A 197 -0.76 12.18 -13.59
C PRO A 197 0.44 11.28 -13.28
N THR A 198 1.52 11.90 -12.80
CA THR A 198 2.71 11.21 -12.31
C THR A 198 2.70 11.12 -10.78
N ILE A 199 2.98 9.95 -10.24
CA ILE A 199 3.12 9.73 -8.79
C ILE A 199 4.56 9.35 -8.49
N GLY A 200 5.23 10.14 -7.66
CA GLY A 200 6.63 9.92 -7.32
C GLY A 200 6.79 9.10 -6.05
N ILE A 201 7.78 8.21 -6.02
CA ILE A 201 8.34 7.62 -4.80
C ILE A 201 9.87 7.62 -4.91
N GLY A 202 10.52 8.48 -4.12
CA GLY A 202 11.94 8.75 -4.31
C GLY A 202 12.30 9.38 -5.66
N ALA A 203 11.33 10.00 -6.35
CA ALA A 203 11.50 10.68 -7.63
C ALA A 203 11.49 12.21 -7.51
N GLY A 204 11.62 12.76 -6.31
CA GLY A 204 11.60 14.21 -6.06
C GLY A 204 10.21 14.85 -6.18
N LYS A 205 10.14 16.14 -5.84
CA LYS A 205 8.88 16.89 -5.64
C LYS A 205 8.09 17.26 -6.90
N HIS A 206 8.66 16.99 -8.08
CA HIS A 206 8.12 17.50 -9.34
C HIS A 206 6.97 16.67 -9.92
N CYS A 207 6.75 15.46 -9.43
CA CYS A 207 5.60 14.63 -9.83
C CYS A 207 4.28 15.26 -9.36
N ASP A 208 3.17 14.94 -10.04
CA ASP A 208 1.82 15.45 -9.71
C ASP A 208 1.31 14.93 -8.36
N GLY A 209 1.82 13.80 -7.88
CA GLY A 209 1.56 13.27 -6.55
C GLY A 209 2.78 12.57 -5.96
N GLN A 210 2.62 12.08 -4.73
CA GLN A 210 3.64 11.30 -4.04
C GLN A 210 2.99 10.10 -3.36
N VAL A 211 3.66 8.94 -3.42
CA VAL A 211 3.29 7.73 -2.68
C VAL A 211 4.38 7.33 -1.71
N LEU A 212 3.98 6.87 -0.53
CA LEU A 212 4.84 6.23 0.46
C LEU A 212 4.19 4.94 0.96
N ILE A 213 5.02 3.99 1.38
CA ILE A 213 4.58 2.82 2.14
C ILE A 213 4.10 3.29 3.52
N ILE A 214 2.87 2.95 3.90
CA ILE A 214 2.27 3.45 5.16
C ILE A 214 3.09 3.05 6.39
N TYR A 215 3.65 1.84 6.42
CA TYR A 215 4.48 1.36 7.53
C TYR A 215 5.83 2.08 7.63
N ASP A 216 6.40 2.54 6.51
CA ASP A 216 7.60 3.39 6.53
C ASP A 216 7.27 4.78 7.06
N LEU A 217 6.17 5.37 6.58
CA LEU A 217 5.70 6.68 7.02
C LEU A 217 5.45 6.69 8.52
N LEU A 218 4.85 5.64 9.07
CA LEU A 218 4.57 5.50 10.50
C LEU A 218 5.78 5.03 11.34
N GLY A 219 6.93 4.73 10.71
CA GLY A 219 8.11 4.23 11.41
C GLY A 219 7.89 2.87 12.08
N MET A 220 7.10 1.98 11.46
CA MET A 220 6.94 0.59 11.89
C MET A 220 8.16 -0.26 11.52
N ASN A 221 8.70 -0.04 10.32
CA ASN A 221 9.89 -0.72 9.84
C ASN A 221 11.14 -0.27 10.61
N LYS A 222 12.08 -1.20 10.82
CA LYS A 222 13.38 -0.89 11.46
C LYS A 222 14.27 -0.05 10.53
N GLN A 223 14.12 -0.24 9.23
CA GLN A 223 14.95 0.40 8.23
C GLN A 223 14.43 1.82 7.97
N ASN A 224 15.34 2.78 7.99
CA ASN A 224 15.04 4.16 7.59
C ASN A 224 15.43 4.35 6.13
N PHE A 225 14.48 4.74 5.29
CA PHE A 225 14.76 5.02 3.90
C PHE A 225 14.87 6.53 3.65
N LYS A 226 15.92 6.97 2.96
CA LYS A 226 16.13 8.40 2.63
C LYS A 226 14.93 9.08 1.98
N HIS A 227 14.22 8.36 1.11
CA HIS A 227 13.04 8.85 0.39
C HIS A 227 11.71 8.75 1.16
N SER A 228 11.69 8.05 2.30
CA SER A 228 10.52 7.84 3.14
C SER A 228 10.93 8.02 4.61
N PRO A 229 11.20 9.28 5.04
CA PRO A 229 11.47 9.53 6.45
C PRO A 229 10.22 9.23 7.26
N ALA A 230 10.38 8.53 8.38
CA ALA A 230 9.28 8.28 9.31
C ALA A 230 8.80 9.60 9.93
N TYR A 231 7.49 9.81 9.93
CA TYR A 231 6.83 10.97 10.54
C TYR A 231 6.65 10.77 12.05
N ILE A 232 6.54 9.52 12.47
CA ILE A 232 6.44 9.09 13.87
C ILE A 232 7.18 7.75 14.03
N ASN A 233 7.56 7.38 15.25
CA ASN A 233 8.06 6.05 15.56
C ASN A 233 6.96 5.24 16.25
N ILE A 234 5.97 4.77 15.49
CA ILE A 234 4.86 4.00 16.05
C ILE A 234 5.34 2.66 16.60
N ARG A 235 6.44 2.09 16.06
CA ARG A 235 7.04 0.86 16.58
C ARG A 235 7.41 0.98 18.05
N LYS A 236 8.02 2.11 18.44
CA LYS A 236 8.35 2.40 19.84
C LYS A 236 7.08 2.50 20.67
N ILE A 237 6.07 3.24 20.21
CA ILE A 237 4.80 3.42 20.92
C ILE A 237 4.11 2.07 21.18
N ILE A 238 4.01 1.22 20.14
CA ILE A 238 3.45 -0.13 20.26
C ILE A 238 4.24 -0.97 21.26
N LYS A 239 5.57 -1.00 21.13
CA LYS A 239 6.42 -1.80 22.03
C LYS A 239 6.28 -1.35 23.49
N ASP A 240 6.31 -0.04 23.74
CA ASP A 240 6.19 0.50 25.09
C ASP A 240 4.79 0.23 25.67
N THR A 241 3.74 0.29 24.84
CA THR A 241 2.37 -0.05 25.24
C THR A 241 2.24 -1.53 25.61
N ILE A 242 2.81 -2.43 24.80
CA ILE A 242 2.84 -3.87 25.09
C ILE A 242 3.62 -4.16 26.38
N ASN A 243 4.77 -3.50 26.58
CA ASN A 243 5.56 -3.65 27.79
C ASN A 243 4.81 -3.17 29.03
N LYS A 244 4.05 -2.07 28.90
CA LYS A 244 3.18 -1.58 29.98
C LYS A 244 2.09 -2.60 30.30
N TYR A 245 1.40 -3.13 29.29
CA TYR A 245 0.39 -4.19 29.49
C TYR A 245 1.00 -5.41 30.18
N LYS A 246 2.17 -5.87 29.72
CA LYS A 246 2.90 -6.97 30.37
C LYS A 246 3.20 -6.68 31.84
N PHE A 247 3.71 -5.48 32.14
CA PHE A 247 3.97 -5.07 33.52
C PHE A 247 2.69 -5.06 34.37
N GLU A 248 1.58 -4.56 33.84
CA GLU A 248 0.30 -4.55 34.55
C GLU A 248 -0.23 -5.96 34.83
N ILE A 249 0.04 -6.95 33.96
CA ILE A 249 -0.25 -8.36 34.22
C ILE A 249 0.68 -8.92 35.32
N ASP A 250 1.98 -8.70 35.19
CA ASP A 250 2.98 -9.25 36.10
C ASP A 250 2.77 -8.74 37.55
N GLU A 251 2.31 -7.49 37.71
CA GLU A 251 2.02 -6.85 39.00
C GLU A 251 0.55 -7.06 39.47
N GLY A 252 -0.27 -7.77 38.70
CA GLY A 252 -1.69 -7.96 39.03
C GLY A 252 -2.54 -6.68 39.00
N LEU A 253 -2.10 -5.65 38.27
CA LEU A 253 -2.81 -4.38 38.07
C LEU A 253 -3.89 -4.47 36.97
N PHE A 254 -3.73 -5.42 36.03
CA PHE A 254 -4.72 -5.73 35.00
C PHE A 254 -5.13 -7.21 35.06
N PRO A 255 -6.44 -7.52 34.90
CA PRO A 255 -7.56 -6.57 34.92
C PRO A 255 -7.76 -5.98 36.33
N ASN A 256 -8.29 -4.76 36.42
CA ASN A 256 -8.79 -4.22 37.69
C ASN A 256 -10.32 -4.36 37.76
N GLU A 257 -10.93 -3.83 38.84
CA GLU A 257 -12.38 -3.90 39.06
C GLU A 257 -13.20 -3.34 37.87
N THR A 258 -12.70 -2.32 37.17
CA THR A 258 -13.41 -1.73 36.02
C THR A 258 -13.40 -2.63 34.77
N GLN A 259 -12.49 -3.61 34.70
CA GLN A 259 -12.46 -4.62 33.64
C GLN A 259 -12.98 -5.99 34.11
N THR A 260 -13.54 -6.09 35.32
CA THR A 260 -13.98 -7.35 35.92
C THR A 260 -15.49 -7.32 36.13
N ASN A 261 -16.18 -8.37 35.70
CA ASN A 261 -17.60 -8.52 36.00
C ASN A 261 -17.80 -8.79 37.50
N ILE A 262 -18.78 -8.13 38.11
CA ILE A 262 -19.01 -8.17 39.55
C ILE A 262 -20.14 -9.15 39.87
N ILE A 263 -19.96 -9.98 40.90
CA ILE A 263 -21.01 -10.77 41.55
C ILE A 263 -21.46 -10.05 42.83
N LYS A 264 -22.75 -10.10 43.15
CA LYS A 264 -23.24 -9.58 44.43
C LYS A 264 -22.72 -10.45 45.57
N ASP A 265 -22.30 -9.81 46.66
CA ASP A 265 -21.78 -10.52 47.85
C ASP A 265 -22.74 -11.62 48.34
N SER A 266 -24.06 -11.35 48.32
CA SER A 266 -25.07 -12.33 48.73
C SER A 266 -25.09 -13.62 47.90
N GLU A 267 -24.81 -13.52 46.60
CA GLU A 267 -24.71 -14.68 45.71
C GLU A 267 -23.35 -15.37 45.87
N TYR A 268 -22.29 -14.60 46.07
CA TYR A 268 -20.95 -15.12 46.29
C TYR A 268 -20.86 -15.95 47.58
N ASP A 269 -21.51 -15.51 48.66
CA ASP A 269 -21.55 -16.24 49.94
C ASP A 269 -22.25 -17.60 49.79
N LEU A 270 -23.37 -17.67 49.07
CA LEU A 270 -24.06 -18.94 48.77
C LEU A 270 -23.16 -19.91 47.98
N ILE A 271 -22.38 -19.38 47.02
CA ILE A 271 -21.42 -20.16 46.24
C ILE A 271 -20.28 -20.65 47.12
N ARG A 272 -19.74 -19.82 48.02
CA ARG A 272 -18.69 -20.22 48.96
C ARG A 272 -19.14 -21.38 49.85
N ASP A 273 -20.34 -21.28 50.43
CA ASP A 273 -20.92 -22.36 51.24
C ASP A 273 -21.08 -23.66 50.44
N TRP A 274 -21.54 -23.55 49.19
CA TRP A 274 -21.64 -24.68 48.29
C TRP A 274 -20.26 -25.29 47.99
N CYS A 275 -19.24 -24.47 47.71
CA CYS A 275 -17.87 -24.91 47.45
C CYS A 275 -17.27 -25.66 48.65
N SER A 276 -17.43 -25.14 49.87
CA SER A 276 -16.95 -25.81 51.10
C SER A 276 -17.57 -27.19 51.29
N LYS A 277 -18.88 -27.36 51.00
CA LYS A 277 -19.57 -28.66 51.10
C LYS A 277 -19.14 -29.65 50.01
N ASN A 278 -18.67 -29.14 48.87
CA ASN A 278 -18.28 -29.94 47.70
C ASN A 278 -16.76 -30.07 47.52
N LYS A 279 -15.97 -29.76 48.56
CA LYS A 279 -14.50 -29.94 48.60
C LYS A 279 -13.74 -29.13 47.54
N PHE A 280 -14.26 -27.96 47.16
CA PHE A 280 -13.46 -26.98 46.42
C PHE A 280 -12.49 -26.28 47.37
N VAL A 281 -11.28 -25.98 46.89
CA VAL A 281 -10.32 -25.13 47.61
C VAL A 281 -10.74 -23.67 47.38
N LEU A 282 -11.02 -22.97 48.47
CA LEU A 282 -11.40 -21.55 48.50
C LEU A 282 -10.23 -20.70 48.95
#